data_AF-A0A8H7Q510-F1
#
_entry.id   AF-A0A8H7Q510-F1
#
_cell.length_a   1.000
_cell.length_b   1.000
_cell.length_c   1.000
_cell.angle_alpha   90.00
_cell.angle_beta   90.00
_cell.angle_gamma   90.00
#
_symmetry.space_group_name_H-M   'P 1'
#
loop_
_entity.id
_entity.type
_entity.pdbx_description
1 polymer ?
#
loop_
_entity_poly.entity_id
_entity_poly.type
_entity_poly.pdbx_seq_one_letter_code
_entity_poly.pdbx_strand_id
1 'polypeptide(L)'
;MNSHGNKNPGNFANRPKEEVREIAKKGGQSSHTGGFASMDPDKQHAIASKGGQASSGKFEKGSERTREAARKGGAARGGQKQEMATE
;
A
#
# COMPACT_ATOMS: atom_id res chain seq x y z
N MET A 1 -20.18 4.12 17.61
CA MET A 1 -19.11 3.73 16.67
C MET A 1 -19.73 2.95 15.52
N ASN A 2 -20.16 3.63 14.45
CA ASN A 2 -20.63 2.93 13.25
C ASN A 2 -19.40 2.52 12.43
N SER A 3 -19.00 1.26 12.59
CA SER A 3 -18.19 0.57 11.61
C SER A 3 -18.99 0.55 10.31
N HIS A 4 -18.76 1.55 9.46
CA HIS A 4 -19.25 1.52 8.08
C HIS A 4 -18.46 0.41 7.41
N GLY A 5 -18.95 -0.83 7.56
CA GLY A 5 -18.48 -1.98 6.80
C GLY A 5 -18.45 -1.53 5.36
N ASN A 6 -17.24 -1.36 4.83
CA ASN A 6 -17.02 -0.77 3.54
C ASN A 6 -17.68 -1.73 2.53
N LYS A 7 -18.89 -1.38 2.05
CA LYS A 7 -19.78 -2.26 1.27
C LYS A 7 -19.27 -2.50 -0.14
N ASN A 8 -17.99 -2.26 -0.41
CA ASN A 8 -17.37 -2.66 -1.65
C ASN A 8 -17.33 -4.20 -1.69
N PRO A 9 -18.18 -4.87 -2.50
CA PRO A 9 -18.26 -6.32 -2.51
C PRO A 9 -16.95 -6.98 -2.96
N GLY A 10 -16.04 -6.22 -3.60
CA GLY A 10 -14.75 -6.72 -4.04
C GLY A 10 -13.65 -6.78 -2.97
N ASN A 11 -13.83 -6.15 -1.80
CA ASN A 11 -12.78 -6.05 -0.79
C ASN A 11 -12.51 -7.40 -0.09
N PHE A 12 -11.25 -7.69 0.24
CA PHE A 12 -10.86 -8.93 0.94
C PHE A 12 -11.54 -9.10 2.31
N ALA A 13 -11.88 -8.00 2.98
CA ALA A 13 -12.62 -8.02 4.24
C ALA A 13 -14.06 -8.56 4.11
N ASN A 14 -14.60 -8.57 2.88
CA ASN A 14 -15.94 -9.05 2.57
C ASN A 14 -15.92 -10.46 1.94
N ARG A 15 -14.76 -11.15 1.94
CA ARG A 15 -14.59 -12.49 1.37
C ARG A 15 -14.38 -13.54 2.46
N PRO A 16 -14.76 -14.82 2.21
CA PRO A 16 -14.45 -15.92 3.12
C PRO A 16 -12.93 -16.06 3.36
N LYS A 17 -12.53 -16.35 4.60
CA LYS A 17 -11.11 -16.50 4.96
C LYS A 17 -10.39 -17.56 4.12
N GLU A 18 -11.08 -18.64 3.78
CA GLU A 18 -10.52 -19.73 2.97
C GLU A 18 -10.22 -19.26 1.53
N GLU A 19 -11.13 -18.49 0.94
CA GLU A 19 -10.92 -17.90 -0.39
C GLU A 19 -9.73 -16.93 -0.39
N VAL A 20 -9.64 -16.07 0.63
CA VAL A 20 -8.50 -15.14 0.79
C VAL A 20 -7.18 -15.91 0.95
N ARG A 21 -7.20 -17.01 1.70
CA ARG A 21 -6.03 -17.87 1.91
C ARG A 21 -5.59 -18.55 0.61
N GLU A 22 -6.52 -19.08 -0.16
CA GLU A 22 -6.22 -19.69 -1.46
C GLU A 22 -5.74 -18.66 -2.49
N ILE A 23 -6.29 -17.43 -2.49
CA ILE A 23 -5.78 -16.33 -3.31
C ILE A 23 -4.33 -15.98 -2.92
N ALA A 24 -4.05 -15.83 -1.63
CA ALA A 24 -2.71 -15.54 -1.13
C ALA A 24 -1.72 -16.66 -1.47
N LYS A 25 -2.14 -17.91 -1.28
CA LYS A 25 -1.38 -19.11 -1.62
C LYS A 25 -1.09 -19.16 -3.12
N LYS A 26 -2.08 -18.94 -3.98
CA LYS A 26 -1.91 -18.90 -5.45
C LYS A 26 -0.95 -17.78 -5.87
N GLY A 27 -1.07 -16.58 -5.28
CA GLY A 27 -0.16 -15.47 -5.52
C GLY A 27 1.28 -15.77 -5.08
N GLY A 28 1.45 -16.43 -3.93
CA GLY A 28 2.76 -16.90 -3.46
C GLY A 28 3.35 -18.01 -4.34
N GLN A 29 2.50 -18.94 -4.81
CA GLN A 29 2.93 -20.06 -5.63
C GLN A 29 3.47 -19.62 -7.00
N SER A 30 2.91 -18.57 -7.59
CA SER A 30 3.45 -17.95 -8.83
C SER A 30 4.87 -17.39 -8.68
N SER A 31 5.41 -17.33 -7.45
CA SER A 31 6.77 -16.85 -7.17
C SER A 31 7.81 -17.99 -7.07
N HIS A 32 7.42 -19.27 -7.25
CA HIS A 32 8.31 -20.43 -7.03
C HIS A 32 9.45 -20.60 -8.05
N THR A 33 9.43 -19.92 -9.19
CA THR A 33 10.50 -19.97 -10.21
C THR A 33 11.64 -18.97 -9.96
N GLY A 34 11.67 -18.35 -8.77
CA GLY A 34 12.64 -17.32 -8.40
C GLY A 34 11.97 -15.96 -8.35
N GLY A 35 11.52 -15.57 -7.16
CA GLY A 35 10.93 -14.25 -6.93
C GLY A 35 11.95 -13.12 -7.06
N PHE A 36 11.51 -11.90 -6.82
CA PHE A 36 12.38 -10.71 -6.88
C PHE A 36 13.66 -10.88 -6.05
N ALA A 37 13.58 -11.50 -4.87
CA ALA A 37 14.73 -11.74 -3.99
C ALA A 37 15.75 -12.77 -4.54
N SER A 38 15.33 -13.67 -5.44
CA SER A 38 16.20 -14.69 -6.05
C SER A 38 16.76 -14.26 -7.41
N MET A 39 16.40 -13.07 -7.89
CA MET A 39 16.88 -12.51 -9.15
C MET A 39 18.31 -11.97 -8.99
N ASP A 40 19.05 -11.87 -10.09
CA ASP A 40 20.34 -11.18 -10.13
C ASP A 40 20.27 -9.74 -9.55
N PRO A 41 21.22 -9.32 -8.68
CA PRO A 41 21.20 -8.00 -8.04
C PRO A 41 21.14 -6.81 -9.00
N ASP A 42 21.83 -6.87 -10.14
CA ASP A 42 21.83 -5.77 -11.12
C ASP A 42 20.47 -5.65 -11.79
N LYS A 43 19.86 -6.80 -12.08
CA LYS A 43 18.49 -6.86 -12.62
C LYS A 43 17.45 -6.38 -11.61
N GLN A 44 17.61 -6.71 -10.33
CA GLN A 44 16.76 -6.17 -9.25
C GLN A 44 16.89 -4.63 -9.19
N HIS A 45 18.11 -4.11 -9.24
CA HIS A 45 18.37 -2.67 -9.19
C HIS A 45 17.76 -1.93 -10.38
N ALA A 46 17.86 -2.50 -11.59
CA ALA A 46 17.24 -1.95 -12.79
C ALA A 46 15.71 -1.87 -12.68
N ILE A 47 15.06 -2.90 -12.13
CA ILE A 47 13.60 -2.92 -11.92
C ILE A 47 13.20 -1.89 -10.84
N ALA A 48 13.91 -1.85 -9.72
CA ALA A 48 13.66 -0.88 -8.66
C ALA A 48 13.83 0.56 -9.14
N SER A 49 14.88 0.82 -9.93
CA SER A 49 15.14 2.11 -10.55
C SER A 49 14.04 2.53 -11.53
N LYS A 50 13.55 1.60 -12.36
CA LYS A 50 12.39 1.85 -13.25
C LYS A 50 11.14 2.21 -12.45
N GLY A 51 10.87 1.55 -11.33
CA GLY A 51 9.77 1.90 -10.43
C GLY A 51 9.92 3.31 -9.85
N GLY A 52 11.13 3.69 -9.46
CA GLY A 52 11.45 5.05 -8.99
C GLY A 52 11.34 6.13 -10.06
N GLN A 53 11.64 5.80 -11.32
CA GLN A 53 11.49 6.70 -12.48
C GLN A 53 10.03 6.85 -12.95
N ALA A 54 9.25 5.76 -12.89
CA ALA A 54 7.82 5.76 -13.25
C ALA A 54 6.97 6.50 -12.20
N SER A 55 7.39 6.48 -10.93
CA SER A 55 6.91 7.45 -9.95
C SER A 55 7.43 8.83 -10.37
N SER A 56 6.55 9.82 -10.52
CA SER A 56 6.88 11.12 -11.15
C SER A 56 7.80 12.06 -10.35
N GLY A 57 8.83 11.53 -9.70
CA GLY A 57 9.93 12.30 -9.13
C GLY A 57 10.53 11.67 -7.88
N LYS A 58 11.80 12.01 -7.65
CA LYS A 58 12.48 11.88 -6.34
C LYS A 58 11.57 12.47 -5.27
N PHE A 59 11.30 11.70 -4.22
CA PHE A 59 10.64 12.22 -3.02
C PHE A 59 11.63 13.13 -2.28
N GLU A 60 11.61 14.42 -2.61
CA GLU A 60 12.42 15.41 -1.89
C GLU A 60 11.75 15.75 -0.56
N LYS A 61 12.49 15.51 0.53
CA LYS A 61 12.05 15.83 1.88
C LYS A 61 11.75 17.33 1.98
N GLY A 62 10.48 17.66 2.24
CA GLY A 62 10.02 19.05 2.36
C GLY A 62 9.42 19.66 1.09
N SER A 63 9.41 18.94 -0.04
CA SER A 63 8.67 19.38 -1.23
C SER A 63 7.17 19.50 -0.95
N GLU A 64 6.49 20.40 -1.66
CA GLU A 64 5.02 20.54 -1.59
C GLU A 64 4.32 19.20 -1.84
N ARG A 65 4.79 18.44 -2.83
CA ARG A 65 4.25 17.12 -3.15
C ARG A 65 4.39 16.12 -2.01
N THR A 66 5.53 16.10 -1.33
CA THR A 66 5.74 15.24 -0.16
C THR A 66 4.89 15.72 1.02
N ARG A 67 4.72 17.03 1.21
CA ARG A 67 3.83 17.60 2.24
C ARG A 67 2.38 17.25 1.97
N GLU A 68 1.91 17.36 0.74
CA GLU A 68 0.55 17.00 0.34
C GLU A 68 0.32 15.49 0.49
N ALA A 69 1.25 14.65 0.04
CA ALA A 69 1.18 13.21 0.21
C ALA A 69 1.22 12.79 1.70
N ALA A 70 2.05 13.44 2.52
CA ALA A 70 2.11 13.22 3.97
C ALA A 70 0.83 13.69 4.66
N ARG A 71 0.26 14.85 4.26
CA ARG A 71 -1.01 15.36 4.77
C ARG A 71 -2.16 14.42 4.41
N LYS A 72 -2.22 13.94 3.17
CA LYS A 72 -3.24 12.98 2.71
C LYS A 72 -3.10 11.62 3.39
N GLY A 73 -1.87 11.12 3.52
CA GLY A 73 -1.58 9.86 4.23
C GLY A 73 -1.81 9.95 5.74
N GLY A 74 -1.51 11.10 6.34
CA GLY A 74 -1.81 11.42 7.73
C GLY A 74 -3.31 11.54 7.99
N ALA A 75 -4.05 12.21 7.10
CA ALA A 75 -5.51 12.30 7.16
C ALA A 75 -6.18 10.92 7.06
N ALA A 76 -5.64 10.01 6.22
CA ALA A 76 -6.13 8.63 6.11
C ALA A 76 -5.89 7.81 7.40
N ARG A 77 -4.91 8.19 8.24
CA ARG A 77 -4.63 7.56 9.54
C ARG A 77 -5.26 8.31 10.72
N GLY A 78 -5.59 9.59 10.55
CA GLY A 78 -6.09 10.51 11.57
C GLY A 78 -7.61 10.64 11.65
N GLY A 79 -8.38 9.84 10.90
CA GLY A 79 -9.86 9.80 10.99
C GLY A 79 -10.42 9.24 12.30
N GLN A 80 -9.64 9.18 13.38
CA GLN A 80 -10.08 8.92 14.74
C GLN A 80 -9.33 9.85 15.68
N LYS A 81 -10.06 10.80 16.28
CA LYS A 81 -9.67 11.79 17.30
C LYS A 81 -9.11 13.11 16.80
N GLN A 82 -10.00 14.01 16.39
CA GLN A 82 -9.99 15.41 16.86
C GLN A 82 -11.44 15.87 17.06
N GLU A 83 -12.01 15.49 18.19
CA GLU A 83 -12.97 16.33 18.91
C GLU A 83 -12.39 16.39 20.31
N MET A 84 -12.07 17.60 20.79
CA MET A 84 -11.99 18.02 22.20
C MET A 84 -11.27 19.38 22.29
N ALA A 85 -12.09 20.39 22.63
CA ALA A 85 -11.79 21.58 23.43
C ALA A 85 -10.91 22.70 22.84
N THR A 86 -11.58 23.79 22.44
CA THR A 86 -11.33 25.10 23.04
C THR A 86 -12.67 25.68 23.49
N GLU A 87 -12.64 26.32 24.66
CA GLU A 87 -13.76 26.86 25.47
C GLU A 87 -14.81 27.68 24.72
#